data_AF-A0A222VS86-F1
#
_entry.id   AF-A0A222VS86-F1
#
_cell.length_a   1.000
_cell.length_b   1.000
_cell.length_c   1.000
_cell.angle_alpha   90.00
_cell.angle_beta   90.00
_cell.angle_gamma   90.00
#
_symmetry.space_group_name_H-M   'P 1'
#
loop_
_entity.id
_entity.type
_entity.pdbx_description
1 polymer ?
#
loop_
_entity_poly.entity_id
_entity_poly.type
_entity_poly.pdbx_seq_one_letter_code
_entity_poly.pdbx_strand_id
1 'polypeptide(L)'
;MLVEQRTYVLHTGVKLADYLDAYENIGLPAQRPILGGFLGYFVTEFGTQNELTHLWAYADLEDRRRRRATLAGDEQWQSCLEIIRPMIMTMRNKIMYPTSFSPIRTLPVTGGDADTAFTMTPHPAP
;
A
#
# COMPACT_ATOMS: atom_id res chain seq x y z
N MET A 1 -1.30 14.99 -6.35
CA MET A 1 -1.25 13.56 -5.98
C MET A 1 -0.39 13.41 -4.73
N LEU A 2 -0.82 12.57 -3.80
CA LEU A 2 -0.06 12.18 -2.62
C LEU A 2 0.01 10.67 -2.51
N VAL A 3 1.00 10.16 -1.77
CA VAL A 3 1.17 8.74 -1.46
C VAL A 3 1.10 8.55 0.05
N GLU A 4 0.15 7.74 0.53
CA GLU A 4 0.13 7.26 1.91
C GLU A 4 0.93 5.97 2.00
N GLN A 5 2.01 5.98 2.78
CA GLN A 5 2.68 4.77 3.23
C GLN A 5 2.08 4.35 4.56
N ARG A 6 1.74 3.07 4.68
CA ARG A 6 1.28 2.46 5.92
C ARG A 6 2.16 1.25 6.20
N THR A 7 2.64 1.16 7.43
CA THR A 7 3.55 0.11 7.86
C THR A 7 3.00 -0.49 9.15
N TYR A 8 2.80 -1.79 9.17
CA TYR A 8 2.29 -2.52 10.32
C TYR A 8 3.30 -3.57 10.75
N VAL A 9 3.49 -3.72 12.06
CA VAL A 9 4.26 -4.82 12.65
C VAL A 9 3.27 -5.76 13.31
N LEU A 10 3.33 -7.05 12.97
CA LEU A 10 2.48 -8.08 13.55
C LEU A 10 3.08 -8.60 14.86
N HIS A 11 2.24 -9.19 15.71
CA HIS A 11 2.71 -9.91 16.89
C HIS A 11 3.58 -11.12 16.47
N THR A 12 4.62 -11.44 17.26
CA THR A 12 5.56 -12.53 16.95
C THR A 12 4.92 -13.92 16.90
N GLY A 13 3.78 -14.12 17.56
CA GLY A 13 3.02 -15.37 17.51
C GLY A 13 2.09 -15.50 16.29
N VAL A 14 1.94 -14.45 15.49
CA VAL A 14 1.11 -14.45 14.29
C VAL A 14 1.92 -15.01 13.13
N LYS A 15 1.33 -15.93 12.38
CA LYS A 15 1.88 -16.33 11.09
C LYS A 15 1.54 -15.27 10.05
N LEU A 16 2.56 -14.76 9.37
CA LEU A 16 2.39 -13.78 8.30
C LEU A 16 1.43 -14.28 7.21
N ALA A 17 1.50 -15.58 6.86
CA ALA A 17 0.61 -16.21 5.89
C ALA A 17 -0.87 -16.03 6.25
N ASP A 18 -1.25 -16.27 7.50
CA ASP A 18 -2.64 -16.14 7.96
C ASP A 18 -3.17 -14.70 7.79
N TYR A 19 -2.31 -13.70 8.05
CA TYR A 19 -2.64 -12.29 7.80
C TYR A 19 -2.81 -12.01 6.31
N LEU A 20 -1.86 -12.48 5.48
CA LEU A 20 -1.85 -12.24 4.05
C LEU A 20 -3.05 -12.92 3.36
N ASP A 21 -3.39 -14.14 3.76
CA ASP A 21 -4.54 -14.88 3.24
C ASP A 21 -5.86 -14.14 3.52
N ALA A 22 -6.05 -13.66 4.76
CA ALA A 22 -7.22 -12.88 5.12
C ALA A 22 -7.29 -11.54 4.35
N TYR A 23 -6.14 -10.89 4.17
CA TYR A 23 -6.08 -9.63 3.43
C TYR A 23 -6.28 -9.84 1.93
N GLU A 24 -5.63 -10.81 1.30
CA GLU A 24 -5.72 -11.06 -0.14
C GLU A 24 -7.13 -11.49 -0.56
N ASN A 25 -7.77 -12.36 0.21
CA ASN A 25 -9.07 -12.94 -0.16
C ASN A 25 -10.27 -12.09 0.27
N ILE A 26 -10.12 -11.24 1.28
CA ILE A 26 -11.24 -10.45 1.85
C ILE A 26 -10.92 -8.95 1.81
N GLY A 27 -9.79 -8.55 2.39
CA GLY A 27 -9.42 -7.16 2.59
C GLY A 27 -9.17 -6.38 1.29
N LEU A 28 -8.33 -6.92 0.40
CA LEU A 28 -7.92 -6.28 -0.84
C LEU A 28 -9.08 -6.16 -1.84
N PRO A 29 -9.94 -7.17 -2.05
CA PRO A 29 -11.13 -7.06 -2.89
C PRO A 29 -12.08 -5.94 -2.43
N ALA A 30 -12.25 -5.73 -1.12
CA ALA A 30 -13.02 -4.62 -0.58
C ALA A 30 -12.28 -3.27 -0.70
N GLN A 31 -10.99 -3.26 -0.33
CA GLN A 31 -10.21 -2.04 -0.19
C GLN A 31 -9.82 -1.41 -1.53
N ARG A 32 -9.36 -2.23 -2.50
CA ARG A 32 -8.83 -1.76 -3.78
C ARG A 32 -9.81 -0.94 -4.61
N PRO A 33 -11.08 -1.36 -4.84
CA PRO A 33 -12.02 -0.57 -5.62
C PRO A 33 -12.44 0.74 -4.93
N ILE A 34 -12.49 0.76 -3.59
CA ILE A 34 -12.91 1.95 -2.82
C ILE A 34 -11.79 2.99 -2.72
N LEU A 35 -10.58 2.57 -2.34
CA LEU A 35 -9.46 3.49 -2.21
C LEU A 35 -8.90 3.87 -3.58
N GLY A 36 -8.90 2.96 -4.56
CA GLY A 36 -8.17 3.13 -5.81
C GLY A 36 -6.67 3.37 -5.58
N GLY A 37 -5.90 3.61 -6.65
CA GLY A 37 -4.50 4.03 -6.50
C GLY A 37 -3.60 3.05 -5.75
N PHE A 38 -3.85 1.74 -5.83
CA PHE A 38 -3.00 0.72 -5.25
C PHE A 38 -1.63 0.73 -5.94
N LEU A 39 -0.57 1.04 -5.19
CA LEU A 39 0.80 1.14 -5.72
C LEU A 39 1.63 -0.10 -5.40
N GLY A 40 1.38 -0.72 -4.25
CA GLY A 40 2.12 -1.91 -3.84
C GLY A 40 1.87 -2.32 -2.40
N TYR A 41 2.19 -3.57 -2.12
CA TYR A 41 2.11 -4.20 -0.81
C TYR A 41 3.33 -5.12 -0.66
N PHE A 42 4.03 -5.00 0.46
CA PHE A 42 5.35 -5.58 0.65
C PHE A 42 5.46 -6.20 2.04
N VAL A 43 6.28 -7.23 2.14
CA VAL A 43 6.77 -7.82 3.39
C VAL A 43 8.23 -7.44 3.54
N THR A 44 8.64 -7.08 4.74
CA THR A 44 10.04 -6.76 5.04
C THR A 44 10.85 -8.04 5.17
N GLU A 45 11.81 -8.26 4.25
CA GLU A 45 12.77 -9.37 4.29
C GLU A 45 13.92 -9.11 5.29
N PHE A 46 14.51 -7.90 5.22
CA PHE A 46 15.59 -7.47 6.10
C PHE A 46 15.24 -6.14 6.79
N GLY A 47 15.42 -6.07 8.11
CA GLY A 47 15.05 -4.93 8.93
C GLY A 47 14.14 -5.32 10.10
N THR A 48 13.07 -4.57 10.32
CA THR A 48 12.04 -4.94 11.30
C THR A 48 11.29 -6.18 10.83
N GLN A 49 11.39 -7.27 11.60
CA GLN A 49 10.71 -8.54 11.28
C GLN A 49 9.20 -8.44 11.50
N ASN A 50 8.45 -9.33 10.85
CA ASN A 50 6.98 -9.35 10.88
C ASN A 50 6.33 -8.03 10.47
N GLU A 51 7.03 -7.25 9.65
CA GLU A 51 6.57 -5.96 9.16
C GLU A 51 6.06 -6.09 7.73
N LEU A 52 4.94 -5.41 7.49
CA LEU A 52 4.36 -5.24 6.16
C LEU A 52 4.19 -3.75 5.87
N THR A 53 4.42 -3.37 4.63
CA THR A 53 4.30 -1.98 4.16
C THR A 53 3.48 -1.93 2.90
N HIS A 54 2.55 -0.99 2.82
CA HIS A 54 1.70 -0.82 1.65
C HIS A 54 1.48 0.65 1.30
N LEU A 55 1.35 0.90 0.01
CA LEU A 55 1.36 2.23 -0.59
C LEU A 55 0.05 2.48 -1.37
N TRP A 56 -0.58 3.62 -1.08
CA TRP A 56 -1.83 4.04 -1.69
C TRP A 56 -1.72 5.48 -2.17
N ALA A 57 -2.04 5.73 -3.44
CA ALA A 57 -2.07 7.06 -4.03
C ALA A 57 -3.47 7.68 -3.98
N TYR A 58 -3.52 8.99 -3.72
CA TYR A 58 -4.73 9.80 -3.70
C TYR A 58 -4.50 11.10 -4.46
N ALA A 59 -5.57 11.75 -4.92
CA ALA A 59 -5.45 13.05 -5.58
C ALA A 59 -4.89 14.11 -4.60
N ASP A 60 -5.50 14.18 -3.42
CA ASP A 60 -5.19 15.09 -2.31
C ASP A 60 -5.68 14.51 -0.96
N LEU A 61 -5.58 15.30 0.12
CA LEU A 61 -5.96 14.87 1.48
C LEU A 61 -7.48 14.72 1.66
N GLU A 62 -8.30 15.48 0.94
CA GLU A 62 -9.76 15.39 1.02
C GLU A 62 -10.27 14.16 0.28
N ASP A 63 -9.71 13.86 -0.90
CA ASP A 63 -9.96 12.63 -1.63
C ASP A 63 -9.60 11.40 -0.77
N ARG A 64 -8.43 11.44 -0.10
CA ARG A 64 -8.06 10.42 0.90
C ARG A 64 -9.10 10.31 2.01
N ARG A 65 -9.47 11.42 2.64
CA ARG A 65 -10.41 11.44 3.77
C ARG A 65 -11.75 10.82 3.37
N ARG A 66 -12.28 11.21 2.21
CA ARG A 66 -13.54 10.69 1.65
C ARG A 66 -13.47 9.20 1.39
N ARG A 67 -12.47 8.71 0.63
CA ARG A 67 -12.36 7.29 0.29
C ARG A 67 -12.14 6.41 1.52
N ARG A 68 -11.33 6.85 2.49
CA ARG A 68 -11.13 6.12 3.75
C ARG A 68 -12.39 6.10 4.62
N ALA A 69 -13.21 7.16 4.60
CA ALA A 69 -14.50 7.17 5.29
C ALA A 69 -15.49 6.20 4.63
N THR A 70 -15.54 6.15 3.30
CA THR A 70 -16.33 5.15 2.57
C THR A 70 -15.90 3.74 2.92
N LEU A 71 -14.59 3.46 2.90
CA LEU A 71 -14.05 2.14 3.26
C LEU A 71 -14.38 1.76 4.71
N ALA A 72 -14.38 2.72 5.63
CA ALA A 72 -14.74 2.46 7.02
C ALA A 72 -16.21 2.03 7.19
N GLY A 73 -17.09 2.33 6.24
CA GLY A 73 -18.48 1.86 6.24
C GLY A 73 -18.70 0.55 5.48
N ASP A 74 -17.68 -0.03 4.85
CA ASP A 74 -17.82 -1.24 4.04
C ASP A 74 -17.82 -2.51 4.90
N GLU A 75 -18.86 -3.33 4.76
CA GLU A 75 -19.06 -4.53 5.60
C GLU A 75 -17.98 -5.59 5.37
N GLN A 76 -17.60 -5.84 4.11
CA GLN A 76 -16.55 -6.81 3.77
C GLN A 76 -15.20 -6.39 4.36
N TRP A 77 -14.90 -5.09 4.33
CA TRP A 77 -13.73 -4.52 4.98
C TRP A 77 -13.79 -4.68 6.51
N GLN A 78 -14.94 -4.47 7.14
CA GLN A 78 -15.09 -4.69 8.59
C GLN A 78 -14.86 -6.17 8.97
N SER A 79 -15.41 -7.12 8.21
CA SER A 79 -15.17 -8.56 8.45
C SER A 79 -13.68 -8.92 8.31
N CYS A 80 -12.95 -8.32 7.36
CA CYS A 80 -11.50 -8.50 7.29
C CYS A 80 -10.81 -7.93 8.53
N LEU A 81 -11.19 -6.72 8.97
CA LEU A 81 -10.60 -6.05 10.12
C LEU A 81 -10.76 -6.83 11.43
N GLU A 82 -11.87 -7.54 11.62
CA GLU A 82 -12.08 -8.42 12.78
C GLU A 82 -11.02 -9.53 12.85
N ILE A 83 -10.57 -10.03 11.71
CA ILE A 83 -9.53 -11.06 11.61
C ILE A 83 -8.14 -10.45 11.79
N ILE A 84 -7.83 -9.37 11.06
CA ILE A 84 -6.45 -8.87 10.97
C ILE A 84 -6.06 -7.90 12.09
N ARG A 85 -6.99 -7.16 12.71
CA ARG A 85 -6.65 -6.18 13.75
C ARG A 85 -5.99 -6.83 14.99
N PRO A 86 -6.49 -7.96 15.53
CA PRO A 86 -5.85 -8.62 16.66
C PRO A 86 -4.43 -9.12 16.36
N MET A 87 -4.08 -9.27 15.09
CA MET A 87 -2.76 -9.72 14.67
C MET A 87 -1.70 -8.60 14.67
N ILE A 88 -2.14 -7.33 14.64
CA ILE A 88 -1.26 -6.18 14.48
C ILE A 88 -0.81 -5.65 15.85
N MET A 89 0.51 -5.62 16.07
CA MET A 89 1.12 -5.06 17.27
C MET A 89 1.27 -3.55 17.19
N THR A 90 1.73 -3.01 16.06
CA THR A 90 1.88 -1.56 15.87
C THR A 90 1.48 -1.13 14.47
N MET A 91 0.98 0.11 14.34
CA MET A 91 0.61 0.72 13.08
C MET A 91 1.21 2.12 12.98
N ARG A 92 1.82 2.44 11.85
CA ARG A 92 2.29 3.79 11.51
C ARG A 92 1.91 4.14 10.08
N ASN A 93 1.68 5.42 9.81
CA ASN A 93 1.51 5.92 8.47
C ASN A 93 2.20 7.27 8.27
N LYS A 94 2.44 7.63 7.01
CA LYS A 94 2.93 8.95 6.60
C LYS A 94 2.36 9.33 5.24
N ILE A 95 2.20 10.62 5.04
CA ILE A 95 1.85 11.22 3.74
C ILE A 95 3.12 11.71 3.08
N MET A 96 3.29 11.38 1.81
CA MET A 96 4.45 11.73 1.00
C MET A 96 3.98 12.43 -0.26
N TYR A 97 4.67 13.50 -0.64
CA TYR A 97 4.48 14.17 -1.93
C TYR A 97 5.57 13.68 -2.88
N PRO A 98 5.21 13.12 -4.05
CA PRO A 98 6.20 12.75 -5.05
C PRO A 98 7.02 13.96 -5.49
N THR A 99 8.34 13.79 -5.64
CA THR A 99 9.19 14.78 -6.31
C THR A 99 8.88 14.82 -7.80
N SER A 100 9.32 15.87 -8.50
CA SER A 100 9.09 16.04 -9.95
C SER A 100 9.68 14.89 -10.78
N PHE A 101 10.79 14.31 -10.34
CA PHE A 101 11.48 13.19 -10.98
C PHE A 101 11.06 11.82 -10.43
N SER A 102 10.07 11.75 -9.54
CA SER A 102 9.56 10.46 -9.09
C SER A 102 8.80 9.77 -10.22
N PRO A 103 8.99 8.46 -10.45
CA PRO A 103 8.20 7.70 -11.43
C PRO A 103 6.74 7.57 -11.01
N ILE A 104 6.47 7.65 -9.70
CA ILE A 104 5.14 7.56 -9.11
C ILE A 104 4.64 8.98 -8.81
N ARG A 105 4.44 9.78 -9.88
CA ARG A 105 4.00 11.19 -9.80
C ARG A 105 2.56 11.43 -10.28
N THR A 106 2.03 10.51 -11.10
CA THR A 106 0.64 10.52 -11.61
C THR A 106 0.12 9.09 -11.72
N LEU A 107 -1.21 8.93 -11.77
CA LEU A 107 -1.87 7.65 -12.03
C LEU A 107 -2.53 7.66 -13.43
N PRO A 108 -2.53 6.54 -14.17
CA PRO A 108 -1.84 5.29 -13.86
C PRO A 108 -0.30 5.44 -13.92
N VAL A 109 0.43 4.63 -13.16
CA VAL A 109 1.89 4.54 -13.31
C VAL A 109 2.18 3.83 -14.63
N THR A 110 2.72 4.55 -15.60
CA THR A 110 3.06 4.01 -16.93
C THR A 110 4.50 3.53 -16.95
N GLY A 111 4.69 2.24 -17.26
CA GLY A 111 6.02 1.64 -17.34
C GLY A 111 6.93 2.23 -18.42
N GLY A 112 6.40 3.01 -19.37
CA GLY A 112 7.16 3.63 -20.46
C GLY A 112 7.81 4.98 -20.11
N ASP A 113 7.58 5.52 -18.91
CA ASP A 113 8.20 6.77 -18.48
C ASP A 113 9.71 6.57 -18.28
N ALA A 114 10.50 7.56 -18.70
CA ALA A 114 11.97 7.51 -18.70
C ALA A 114 12.60 7.25 -17.31
N ASP A 115 11.85 7.51 -16.23
CA ASP A 115 12.33 7.37 -14.85
C ASP A 115 11.89 6.05 -14.18
N THR A 116 11.06 5.23 -14.83
CA THR A 116 10.59 3.98 -14.23
C THR A 116 11.72 2.95 -14.15
N ALA A 117 11.83 2.22 -13.03
CA ALA A 117 12.86 1.19 -12.89
C ALA A 117 12.75 0.17 -14.04
N PHE A 118 13.90 -0.24 -14.58
CA PHE A 118 14.07 -1.20 -15.69
C PHE A 118 13.77 -0.72 -17.12
N THR A 119 13.43 0.57 -17.35
CA THR A 119 13.39 1.15 -18.72
C THR A 119 14.69 1.80 -19.18
N MET A 120 15.81 1.52 -18.51
CA MET A 120 17.13 1.94 -19.01
C MET A 120 17.39 1.26 -20.36
N THR A 121 17.31 2.02 -21.46
CA THR A 121 18.05 1.69 -22.67
C THR A 121 19.52 1.50 -22.24
N PRO A 122 20.18 0.39 -22.62
CA PRO A 122 21.57 0.18 -22.27
C PRO A 122 22.37 1.39 -22.74
N HIS A 123 23.02 2.07 -21.80
CA HIS A 123 23.99 3.10 -22.12
C HIS A 123 25.04 2.46 -23.04
N PRO A 124 25.29 2.95 -24.26
CA PRO A 124 26.37 2.41 -25.07
C PRO A 124 27.66 2.63 -24.29
N ALA A 125 28.36 1.52 -24.00
CA ALA A 125 29.64 1.54 -23.31
C ALA A 125 30.64 2.44 -24.07
N PRO A 126 31.58 3.09 -23.36
CA PRO A 126 32.59 3.96 -23.97
C PRO A 126 33.53 3.21 -24.94
#